data_AF-A0A2T4AN08-F1
#
_entry.id   AF-A0A2T4AN08-F1
#
_cell.length_a   1.000
_cell.length_b   1.000
_cell.length_c   1.000
_cell.angle_alpha   90.00
_cell.angle_beta   90.00
_cell.angle_gamma   90.00
#
_symmetry.space_group_name_H-M   'P 1'
#
loop_
_entity.id
_entity.type
_entity.pdbx_description
1 polymer ?
#
loop_
_entity_poly.entity_id
_entity_poly.type
_entity_poly.pdbx_seq_one_letter_code
_entity_poly.pdbx_strand_id
1 'polypeptide(L)'
;MLPPALTSTYKLYKQDTDYVATWLAQTAKAYGYPNALLEIVDMAKPSSKRLKGKARKEAKTRGASRPMQTQKIQTYILATKDFVPLAAFIASRADPVIHVPDLIMSMLNRIIEARIHYGQQLNDYGGQTTTT
;
A
#
# COMPACT_ATOMS: atom_id res chain seq x y z
N MET A 1 -26.57 3.65 -9.66
CA MET A 1 -25.53 2.67 -9.22
C MET A 1 -24.44 2.67 -10.27
N LEU A 2 -23.16 2.80 -9.88
CA LEU A 2 -22.07 2.70 -10.86
C LEU A 2 -21.98 1.27 -11.41
N PRO A 3 -21.68 1.10 -12.71
CA PRO A 3 -21.37 -0.20 -13.29
C PRO A 3 -20.34 -1.00 -12.44
N PRO A 4 -20.55 -2.31 -12.21
CA PRO A 4 -19.63 -3.13 -11.41
C PRO A 4 -18.19 -3.11 -11.93
N ALA A 5 -18.01 -3.05 -13.26
CA ALA A 5 -16.70 -2.96 -13.90
C ALA A 5 -15.94 -1.69 -13.46
N LEU A 6 -16.60 -0.53 -13.45
CA LEU A 6 -16.01 0.73 -12.98
C LEU A 6 -15.61 0.66 -11.50
N THR A 7 -16.44 0.01 -10.67
CA THR A 7 -16.14 -0.17 -9.25
C THR A 7 -14.92 -1.08 -9.03
N SER A 8 -14.80 -2.16 -9.80
CA SER A 8 -13.65 -3.08 -9.72
C SER A 8 -12.35 -2.42 -10.17
N THR A 9 -12.36 -1.73 -11.31
CA THR A 9 -11.20 -1.00 -11.84
C THR A 9 -10.73 0.06 -10.86
N TYR A 10 -11.65 0.83 -10.28
CA TYR A 10 -11.32 1.86 -9.30
C TYR A 10 -10.71 1.26 -8.02
N LYS A 11 -11.25 0.14 -7.52
CA LYS A 11 -10.67 -0.57 -6.35
C LYS A 11 -9.25 -1.05 -6.62
N LEU A 12 -9.01 -1.64 -7.79
CA LEU A 12 -7.69 -2.11 -8.19
C LEU A 12 -6.69 -0.95 -8.27
N TYR A 13 -7.08 0.15 -8.92
CA TYR A 13 -6.30 1.39 -8.94
C TYR A 13 -5.91 1.86 -7.53
N LYS A 14 -6.88 1.92 -6.61
CA LYS A 14 -6.64 2.34 -5.22
C LYS A 14 -5.68 1.40 -4.51
N GLN A 15 -5.92 0.10 -4.60
CA GLN A 15 -5.09 -0.92 -3.95
C GLN A 15 -3.63 -0.84 -4.43
N ASP A 16 -3.40 -0.75 -5.74
CA ASP A 16 -2.04 -0.67 -6.27
C ASP A 16 -1.35 0.63 -5.91
N THR A 17 -2.10 1.74 -5.92
CA THR A 17 -1.59 3.03 -5.47
C THR A 17 -1.12 2.95 -4.03
N ASP A 18 -1.88 2.30 -3.14
CA ASP A 18 -1.52 2.13 -1.73
C ASP A 18 -0.27 1.24 -1.56
N TYR A 19 -0.09 0.21 -2.38
CA TYR A 19 1.13 -0.61 -2.39
C TYR A 19 2.36 0.19 -2.83
N VAL A 20 2.25 0.95 -3.93
CA VAL A 20 3.34 1.80 -4.43
C VAL A 20 3.68 2.88 -3.41
N ALA A 21 2.67 3.52 -2.81
CA ALA A 21 2.85 4.51 -1.75
C ALA A 21 3.60 3.93 -0.54
N THR A 22 3.18 2.75 -0.08
CA THR A 22 3.84 2.04 1.01
C THR A 22 5.29 1.74 0.68
N TRP A 23 5.56 1.22 -0.52
CA TRP A 23 6.92 0.92 -0.96
C TRP A 23 7.79 2.16 -1.03
N LEU A 24 7.29 3.27 -1.60
CA LEU A 24 8.02 4.54 -1.65
C LEU A 24 8.37 5.04 -0.25
N ALA A 25 7.41 5.06 0.67
CA ALA A 25 7.62 5.56 2.02
C ALA A 25 8.58 4.68 2.83
N GLN A 26 8.40 3.36 2.78
CA GLN A 26 9.28 2.41 3.48
C GLN A 26 10.71 2.49 2.94
N THR A 27 10.87 2.53 1.62
CA THR A 27 12.17 2.59 0.97
C THR A 27 12.84 3.92 1.29
N ALA A 28 12.19 5.05 1.03
CA ALA A 28 12.76 6.36 1.32
C ALA A 28 13.19 6.50 2.80
N LYS A 29 12.35 6.04 3.74
CA LYS A 29 12.66 6.01 5.18
C LYS A 29 13.89 5.14 5.48
N ALA A 30 13.96 3.93 4.92
CA ALA A 30 15.10 3.03 5.11
C ALA A 30 16.43 3.64 4.65
N TYR A 31 16.37 4.55 3.65
CA TYR A 31 17.53 5.26 3.10
C TYR A 31 17.77 6.66 3.67
N GLY A 32 17.05 7.04 4.74
CA GLY A 32 17.29 8.26 5.50
C GLY A 32 16.48 9.48 5.08
N TYR A 33 15.39 9.31 4.32
CA TYR A 33 14.47 10.41 4.02
C TYR A 33 13.83 10.95 5.31
N PRO A 34 13.69 12.28 5.49
CA PRO A 34 13.20 12.85 6.74
C PRO A 34 11.78 12.39 7.08
N ASN A 35 11.60 11.82 8.28
CA ASN A 35 10.27 11.40 8.77
C ASN A 35 9.28 12.56 8.89
N ALA A 36 9.74 13.81 9.02
CA ALA A 36 8.86 14.99 9.08
C ALA A 36 8.05 15.20 7.78
N LEU A 37 8.45 14.57 6.68
CA LEU A 37 7.75 14.60 5.39
C LEU A 37 6.84 13.38 5.18
N LEU A 38 6.83 12.42 6.11
CA LEU A 38 6.03 11.20 6.05
C LEU A 38 5.06 11.20 7.24
N GLU A 39 3.76 11.36 6.97
CA GLU A 39 2.75 11.14 8.01
C GLU A 39 2.60 9.64 8.28
N ILE A 40 3.37 9.17 9.27
CA ILE A 40 3.33 7.79 9.73
C ILE A 40 2.20 7.68 10.75
N VAL A 41 1.16 6.92 10.39
CA VAL A 41 0.12 6.58 11.36
C VAL A 41 0.44 5.20 11.93
N ASP A 42 0.92 5.18 13.17
CA ASP A 42 0.99 3.95 13.96
C ASP A 42 -0.43 3.53 14.35
N MET A 43 -1.09 2.80 13.46
CA MET A 43 -2.26 1.99 13.81
C MET A 43 -1.78 0.83 14.68
N ALA A 44 -1.57 1.09 15.97
CA ALA A 44 -1.40 0.05 16.96
C ALA A 44 -2.62 -0.87 16.89
N LYS A 45 -2.44 -2.06 16.30
CA LYS A 45 -3.40 -3.16 16.34
C LYS A 45 -3.90 -3.25 17.78
N PRO A 46 -5.21 -3.12 18.08
CA PRO A 46 -5.68 -3.26 19.46
C PRO A 46 -5.19 -4.61 19.95
N SER A 47 -4.28 -4.59 20.93
CA SER A 47 -3.75 -5.83 21.48
C SER A 47 -4.96 -6.57 22.05
N SER A 48 -5.32 -7.70 21.45
CA SER A 48 -6.24 -8.66 22.05
C SER A 48 -5.56 -9.17 23.31
N LYS A 49 -5.73 -8.41 24.40
CA LYS A 49 -5.20 -8.71 25.71
C LYS A 49 -6.40 -9.02 26.59
N ARG A 50 -6.86 -10.26 26.50
CA ARG A 50 -7.48 -11.01 27.60
C ARG A 50 -7.59 -12.51 27.25
N LEU A 51 -6.46 -13.21 27.31
CA LEU A 51 -6.49 -14.64 27.60
C LEU A 51 -6.84 -14.81 29.08
N LYS A 52 -8.11 -15.11 29.37
CA LYS A 52 -8.60 -15.40 30.72
C LYS A 52 -8.73 -16.93 30.88
N GLY A 53 -7.99 -17.47 31.85
CA GLY A 53 -8.36 -18.69 32.58
C GLY A 53 -8.04 -20.05 31.93
N LYS A 54 -7.28 -20.86 32.67
CA LYS A 54 -7.15 -22.34 32.61
C LYS A 54 -6.40 -23.05 31.47
N ALA A 55 -5.88 -22.39 30.43
CA ALA A 55 -4.99 -23.05 29.45
C ALA A 55 -3.47 -22.94 29.78
N ARG A 56 -3.11 -22.53 31.01
CA ARG A 56 -1.72 -22.13 31.36
C ARG A 56 -0.80 -23.30 31.78
N LYS A 57 -1.24 -24.57 31.74
CA LYS A 57 -0.41 -25.70 32.20
C LYS A 57 -0.10 -26.80 31.18
N GLU A 58 -0.69 -26.81 29.98
CA GLU A 58 -0.44 -27.90 29.01
C GLU A 58 0.54 -27.56 27.88
N ALA A 59 1.00 -26.30 27.75
CA ALA A 59 1.87 -25.87 26.66
C ALA A 59 3.38 -25.86 27.01
N LYS A 60 3.85 -26.71 27.94
CA LYS A 60 5.30 -26.81 28.27
C LYS A 60 6.04 -27.91 27.48
N THR A 61 5.39 -28.62 26.55
CA THR A 61 5.99 -29.80 25.90
C THR A 61 5.97 -29.80 24.38
N ARG A 62 5.86 -28.66 23.70
CA ARG A 62 6.08 -28.61 22.24
C ARG A 62 6.84 -27.36 21.82
N GLY A 63 8.13 -27.56 21.58
CA GLY A 63 8.92 -26.89 20.55
C GLY A 63 9.07 -25.38 20.64
N ALA A 64 10.31 -24.92 20.72
CA ALA A 64 10.69 -23.52 20.55
C ALA A 64 10.22 -22.98 19.18
N SER A 65 8.99 -22.48 19.10
CA SER A 65 8.58 -21.61 18.01
C SER A 65 9.14 -20.23 18.30
N ARG A 66 10.29 -19.95 17.67
CA ARG A 66 10.86 -18.62 17.46
C ARG A 66 9.72 -17.61 17.27
N PRO A 67 9.65 -16.51 18.04
CA PRO A 67 8.56 -15.55 17.89
C PRO A 67 8.63 -14.99 16.47
N MET A 68 7.68 -15.40 15.64
CA MET A 68 7.41 -14.77 14.36
C MET A 68 7.07 -13.33 14.70
N GLN A 69 8.02 -12.43 14.51
CA GLN A 69 7.82 -10.99 14.67
C GLN A 69 6.64 -10.65 13.77
N THR A 70 5.48 -10.42 14.39
CA THR A 70 4.36 -9.76 13.74
C THR A 70 4.88 -8.40 13.31
N GLN A 71 5.30 -8.30 12.05
CA GLN A 71 5.70 -7.05 11.43
C GLN A 71 4.54 -6.08 11.67
N LYS A 72 4.79 -5.02 12.45
CA LYS A 72 3.83 -3.95 12.63
C LYS A 72 3.53 -3.42 11.22
N ILE A 73 2.30 -3.59 10.76
CA ILE A 73 1.86 -2.99 9.50
C ILE A 73 1.82 -1.49 9.76
N GLN A 74 2.87 -0.79 9.34
CA GLN A 74 2.96 0.65 9.45
C GLN A 74 2.24 1.25 8.24
N THR A 75 1.17 1.99 8.51
CA THR A 75 0.39 2.65 7.46
C THR A 75 1.01 4.01 7.18
N TYR A 76 1.31 4.28 5.92
CA TYR A 76 1.86 5.56 5.48
C TYR A 76 0.76 6.36 4.79
N ILE A 77 0.52 7.58 5.27
CA ILE A 77 -0.33 8.54 4.56
C ILE A 77 0.59 9.43 3.73
N LEU A 78 0.47 9.32 2.41
CA LEU A 78 1.20 10.14 1.45
C LEU A 78 0.22 11.06 0.73
N ALA A 79 0.51 12.35 0.67
CA ALA A 79 -0.19 13.22 -0.26
C ALA A 79 0.33 12.97 -1.68
N THR A 80 -0.52 13.15 -2.70
CA THR A 80 -0.13 12.94 -4.10
C THR A 80 1.12 13.74 -4.50
N LYS A 81 1.31 14.93 -3.91
CA LYS A 81 2.48 15.78 -4.13
C LYS A 81 3.80 15.17 -3.66
N ASP A 82 3.76 14.18 -2.75
CA ASP A 82 4.94 13.60 -2.14
C ASP A 82 5.50 12.41 -2.95
N PHE A 83 4.73 11.85 -3.88
CA PHE A 83 5.16 10.70 -4.69
C PHE A 83 6.41 11.01 -5.52
N VAL A 84 6.40 12.13 -6.25
CA VAL A 84 7.52 12.52 -7.13
C VAL A 84 8.78 12.83 -6.32
N PRO A 85 8.74 13.65 -5.25
CA PRO A 85 9.90 13.85 -4.38
C PRO A 85 10.49 12.56 -3.79
N LEU A 86 9.64 11.63 -3.34
CA LEU A 86 10.10 10.34 -2.81
C LEU A 86 10.76 9.48 -3.87
N ALA A 87 10.15 9.38 -5.06
CA ALA A 87 10.71 8.64 -6.18
C ALA A 87 12.04 9.25 -6.65
N ALA A 88 12.13 10.58 -6.74
CA ALA A 88 13.36 11.29 -7.12
C ALA A 88 14.49 11.05 -6.09
N PHE A 89 14.17 11.09 -4.79
CA PHE A 89 15.13 10.75 -3.75
C PHE A 89 15.66 9.33 -3.92
N ILE A 90 14.77 8.35 -4.11
CA ILE A 90 15.15 6.95 -4.34
C ILE A 90 16.01 6.80 -5.60
N ALA A 91 15.66 7.46 -6.70
CA ALA A 91 16.39 7.38 -7.97
C ALA A 91 17.78 8.04 -7.91
N SER A 92 17.94 9.08 -7.09
CA SER A 92 19.21 9.80 -6.92
C SER A 92 20.27 9.02 -6.13
N ARG A 93 19.91 7.91 -5.47
CA ARG A 93 20.82 7.06 -4.71
C ARG A 93 21.71 6.24 -5.64
N ALA A 94 22.98 6.62 -5.70
CA ALA A 94 24.02 5.84 -6.37
C ALA A 94 24.70 4.81 -5.44
N ASP A 95 24.68 5.02 -4.12
CA ASP A 95 25.32 4.12 -3.15
C ASP A 95 24.48 3.95 -1.86
N PRO A 96 23.98 2.73 -1.56
CA PRO A 96 23.87 1.62 -2.49
C PRO A 96 22.77 1.90 -3.52
N VAL A 97 22.91 1.31 -4.72
CA VAL A 97 21.88 1.39 -5.76
C VAL A 97 20.60 0.72 -5.26
N ILE A 98 19.48 1.45 -5.36
CA ILE A 98 18.17 0.92 -4.98
C ILE A 98 17.55 0.23 -6.19
N HIS A 99 17.43 -1.09 -6.13
CA HIS A 99 16.72 -1.86 -7.15
C HIS A 99 15.21 -1.77 -6.93
N VAL A 100 14.48 -1.32 -7.96
CA VAL A 100 13.02 -1.31 -7.95
C VAL A 100 12.52 -2.73 -8.22
N PRO A 101 11.70 -3.34 -7.35
CA PRO A 101 11.16 -4.67 -7.61
C PRO A 101 10.22 -4.68 -8.83
N ASP A 102 10.28 -5.75 -9.63
CA ASP A 102 9.41 -5.91 -10.82
C ASP A 102 7.92 -5.83 -10.50
N LEU A 103 7.53 -6.24 -9.29
CA LEU A 103 6.17 -6.12 -8.78
C LEU A 103 5.70 -4.67 -8.74
N ILE A 104 6.56 -3.75 -8.30
CA ILE A 104 6.25 -2.31 -8.24
C ILE A 104 6.07 -1.76 -9.65
N MET A 105 6.94 -2.15 -10.60
CA MET A 105 6.77 -1.74 -12.01
C MET A 105 5.48 -2.30 -12.62
N SER A 106 5.14 -3.56 -12.33
CA SER A 106 3.89 -4.17 -12.77
C SER A 106 2.67 -3.45 -12.20
N MET A 107 2.70 -3.07 -10.93
CA MET A 107 1.65 -2.26 -10.29
C MET A 107 1.54 -0.88 -10.94
N LEU A 108 2.65 -0.20 -11.21
CA LEU A 108 2.64 1.11 -11.88
C LEU A 108 1.99 1.04 -13.26
N ASN A 109 2.36 0.04 -14.07
CA ASN A 109 1.72 -0.18 -15.38
C ASN A 109 0.21 -0.44 -15.23
N ARG A 110 -0.19 -1.29 -14.27
CA ARG A 110 -1.59 -1.60 -14.02
C ARG A 110 -2.41 -0.39 -13.54
N ILE A 111 -1.81 0.49 -12.72
CA ILE A 111 -2.42 1.76 -12.31
C ILE A 111 -2.67 2.65 -13.52
N ILE A 112 -1.69 2.77 -14.43
CA ILE A 112 -1.79 3.59 -15.64
C ILE A 112 -2.91 3.04 -16.55
N GLU A 113 -2.90 1.74 -16.82
CA GLU A 113 -3.93 1.06 -17.61
C GLU A 113 -5.32 1.22 -17.00
N ALA A 114 -5.46 0.99 -15.69
CA ALA A 114 -6.73 1.14 -14.98
C ALA A 114 -7.26 2.58 -15.09
N ARG A 115 -6.39 3.59 -15.02
CA ARG A 115 -6.78 4.99 -15.17
C ARG A 115 -7.23 5.32 -16.59
N ILE A 116 -6.51 4.83 -17.60
CA ILE A 116 -6.87 5.01 -19.02
C ILE A 116 -8.23 4.36 -19.29
N HIS A 117 -8.39 3.09 -18.90
CA HIS A 117 -9.61 2.33 -19.12
C HIS A 117 -10.80 2.93 -18.38
N TYR A 118 -10.62 3.37 -17.13
CA TYR A 118 -11.68 4.05 -16.39
C TYR A 118 -12.12 5.36 -17.06
N GLY A 119 -11.18 6.13 -17.61
CA GLY A 119 -11.48 7.33 -18.39
C GLY A 119 -12.28 7.04 -19.66
N GLN A 120 -11.91 5.98 -20.39
CA GLN A 120 -12.65 5.53 -21.57
C GLN A 120 -14.08 5.09 -21.20
N GLN A 121 -14.20 4.23 -20.19
CA GLN A 121 -15.51 3.77 -19.71
C GLN A 121 -16.39 4.93 -19.25
N LEU A 122 -15.85 5.93 -18.55
CA LEU A 122 -16.62 7.12 -18.17
C LEU A 122 -17.14 7.90 -19.38
N ASN A 123 -16.39 8.02 -20.46
CA ASN A 123 -16.87 8.66 -21.68
C ASN A 123 -17.99 7.83 -22.32
N ASP A 124 -17.84 6.51 -22.38
CA ASP A 124 -18.84 5.61 -22.97
C ASP A 124 -20.15 5.62 -22.19
N TYR A 125 -20.09 5.62 -20.85
CA TYR A 125 -21.27 5.69 -19.99
C TYR A 125 -21.84 7.11 -19.85
N GLY A 126 -21.00 8.15 -19.88
CA GLY A 126 -21.40 9.56 -19.79
C GLY A 126 -21.98 10.12 -21.09
N GLY A 127 -21.62 9.56 -22.25
CA GLY A 127 -22.20 9.89 -23.55
C GLY A 127 -23.61 9.33 -23.78
N GLN A 128 -24.11 8.45 -22.91
CA GLN A 128 -25.45 7.84 -23.05
C GLN A 128 -26.56 8.55 -22.26
N THR A 129 -26.28 9.65 -21.55
CA THR A 129 -27.29 10.32 -20.70
C THR A 129 -28.10 11.44 -21.37
N THR A 130 -28.05 11.63 -22.69
CA THR A 130 -28.85 12.65 -23.38
C THR A 130 -29.53 12.13 -24.65
N THR A 131 -30.55 11.30 -24.50
CA THR A 131 -31.65 11.21 -25.49
C THR A 131 -32.89 10.65 -24.80
N THR A 132 -33.69 11.50 -24.16
CA THR A 132 -35.14 11.26 -23.98
C THR A 132 -35.85 12.60 -23.84
#